data_AF-A0A9X9HZY2-F1
#
_entry.id   AF-A0A9X9HZY2-F1
#
_cell.length_a   1.000
_cell.length_b   1.000
_cell.length_c   1.000
_cell.angle_alpha   90.00
_cell.angle_beta   90.00
_cell.angle_gamma   90.00
#
_symmetry.space_group_name_H-M   'P 1'
#
loop_
_entity.id
_entity.type
_entity.pdbx_description
1 polymer ?
#
loop_
_entity_poly.entity_id
_entity_poly.type
_entity_poly.pdbx_seq_one_letter_code
_entity_poly.pdbx_strand_id
1 'polypeptide(L)'
;MVGMLADPVISIMKIKKNNEVCLITALNLKSCSKNIPTTIKKINSTNANGFQQNLLYSGKVGNRIKLSYREFQNNMARQAFSNDVEYDLSESHQVGYKGALLEIINATNQSVTYKVIRNFNTPK
;
A
#
# COMPACT_ATOMS: atom_id res chain seq x y z
N MET A 1 27.55 -31.02 -25.65
CA MET A 1 26.70 -29.82 -25.52
C MET A 1 26.19 -29.80 -24.08
N VAL A 2 26.95 -29.23 -23.14
CA VAL A 2 26.51 -29.12 -21.75
C VAL A 2 25.82 -27.76 -21.65
N GLY A 3 24.49 -27.77 -21.74
CA GLY A 3 23.70 -26.58 -21.40
C GLY A 3 23.92 -26.31 -19.91
N MET A 4 24.71 -25.28 -19.59
CA MET A 4 24.84 -24.81 -18.22
C MET A 4 23.46 -24.34 -17.78
N LEU A 5 22.83 -25.08 -16.86
CA LEU A 5 21.63 -24.63 -16.18
C LEU A 5 22.01 -23.39 -15.37
N ALA A 6 21.69 -22.20 -15.90
CA ALA A 6 21.87 -20.95 -15.18
C ALA A 6 20.85 -20.91 -14.05
N ASP A 7 21.30 -21.20 -12.83
CA ASP A 7 20.47 -21.13 -11.63
C ASP A 7 20.31 -19.67 -11.17
N PRO A 8 19.11 -19.07 -11.28
CA PRO A 8 18.92 -17.67 -11.00
C PRO A 8 19.03 -17.38 -9.49
N VAL A 9 19.55 -16.21 -9.15
CA VAL A 9 19.52 -15.70 -7.78
C VAL A 9 18.11 -15.23 -7.45
N ILE A 10 17.52 -15.79 -6.39
CA ILE A 10 16.16 -15.47 -5.95
C ILE A 10 16.13 -14.64 -4.67
N SER A 11 17.24 -14.58 -3.93
CA SER A 11 17.29 -13.89 -2.64
C SER A 11 18.70 -13.46 -2.26
N ILE A 12 18.78 -12.41 -1.44
CA ILE A 12 20.03 -11.89 -0.87
C ILE A 12 19.91 -11.88 0.65
N MET A 13 20.92 -12.41 1.33
CA MET A 13 20.99 -12.48 2.78
C MET A 13 22.20 -11.71 3.30
N LYS A 14 22.00 -10.85 4.31
CA LYS A 14 23.09 -10.15 5.01
C LYS A 14 23.36 -10.80 6.37
N ILE A 15 24.59 -11.23 6.60
CA ILE A 15 25.06 -11.80 7.88
C ILE A 15 25.86 -10.73 8.63
N LYS A 16 25.37 -10.31 9.80
CA LYS A 16 25.95 -9.23 10.60
C LYS A 16 27.36 -9.52 11.14
N LYS A 17 27.63 -10.78 11.50
CA LYS A 17 28.85 -11.18 12.24
C LYS A 17 30.16 -10.83 11.51
N ASN A 18 30.17 -10.82 10.17
CA ASN A 18 31.35 -10.54 9.33
C ASN A 18 31.06 -9.57 8.14
N ASN A 19 29.96 -8.82 8.20
CA ASN A 19 29.47 -8.01 7.07
C ASN A 19 29.48 -8.78 5.74
N GLU A 20 28.92 -9.98 5.79
CA GLU A 20 28.91 -10.94 4.68
C GLU A 20 27.57 -10.88 3.97
N VAL A 21 27.61 -10.92 2.63
CA VAL A 21 26.42 -10.96 1.79
C VAL A 21 26.43 -12.28 1.03
N CYS A 22 25.29 -12.97 1.08
CA CYS A 22 25.10 -14.25 0.43
C CYS A 22 23.98 -14.15 -0.61
N LEU A 23 24.26 -14.64 -1.81
CA LEU A 23 23.28 -14.87 -2.85
C LEU A 23 22.73 -16.29 -2.68
N ILE A 24 21.40 -16.41 -2.71
CA ILE A 24 20.70 -17.69 -2.64
C ILE A 24 20.02 -17.91 -3.98
N THR A 25 20.33 -19.05 -4.60
CA THR A 25 19.79 -19.42 -5.92
C THR A 25 18.51 -20.26 -5.79
N ALA A 26 17.82 -20.50 -6.91
CA ALA A 26 16.57 -21.28 -6.92
C ALA A 26 16.79 -22.75 -6.50
N LEU A 27 17.99 -23.30 -6.70
CA LEU A 27 18.37 -24.62 -6.17
C LEU A 27 18.86 -24.59 -4.71
N ASN A 28 18.64 -23.47 -3.99
CA ASN A 28 19.11 -23.25 -2.62
C ASN A 28 20.65 -23.28 -2.45
N LEU A 29 21.41 -23.07 -3.53
CA LEU A 29 22.86 -22.91 -3.41
C LEU A 29 23.18 -21.53 -2.84
N LYS A 30 24.16 -21.50 -1.95
CA LYS A 30 24.58 -20.30 -1.23
C LYS A 30 25.98 -19.89 -1.67
N SER A 31 26.10 -18.69 -2.25
CA SER A 31 27.39 -18.08 -2.59
C SER A 31 27.58 -16.81 -1.77
N CYS A 32 28.63 -16.77 -0.94
CA CYS A 32 28.85 -15.67 0.00
C CYS A 32 30.17 -14.94 -0.25
N SER A 33 30.15 -13.64 -0.02
CA SER A 33 31.33 -12.79 -0.02
C SER A 33 31.38 -11.91 1.22
N LYS A 34 32.58 -11.82 1.80
CA LYS A 34 32.87 -11.10 3.04
C LYS A 34 33.31 -9.67 2.74
N ASN A 35 33.16 -8.78 3.73
CA ASN A 35 33.59 -7.38 3.63
C ASN A 35 32.88 -6.57 2.54
N ILE A 36 31.65 -6.92 2.17
CA ILE A 36 30.87 -6.13 1.22
C ILE A 36 30.29 -4.91 1.95
N PRO A 37 30.66 -3.66 1.61
CA PRO A 37 30.10 -2.49 2.25
C PRO A 37 28.59 -2.42 1.95
N THR A 38 27.75 -2.51 2.99
CA THR A 38 26.29 -2.53 2.84
C THR A 38 25.63 -1.48 3.74
N THR A 39 24.84 -0.60 3.13
CA THR A 39 24.06 0.42 3.84
C THR A 39 22.60 0.03 3.86
N ILE A 40 22.01 -0.09 5.05
CA ILE A 40 20.56 -0.28 5.19
C ILE A 40 19.93 1.10 5.24
N LYS A 41 19.15 1.46 4.21
CA LYS A 41 18.33 2.66 4.21
C LYS A 41 16.90 2.30 4.58
N LYS A 42 16.36 2.97 5.60
CA LYS A 42 14.92 2.92 5.88
C LYS A 42 14.23 3.83 4.87
N ILE A 43 13.44 3.24 3.98
CA ILE A 43 12.57 4.00 3.07
C ILE A 43 11.15 3.97 3.61
N ASN A 44 10.45 5.10 3.47
CA ASN A 44 9.00 5.13 3.68
C ASN A 44 8.37 4.51 2.45
N SER A 45 7.96 3.24 2.56
CA SER A 45 7.25 2.54 1.49
C SER A 45 5.75 2.59 1.77
N THR A 46 4.97 3.13 0.84
CA THR A 46 3.50 2.99 0.81
C THR A 46 3.06 1.53 0.61
N ASN A 47 4.01 0.63 0.38
CA ASN A 47 3.83 -0.81 0.14
C ASN A 47 4.52 -1.67 1.21
N ALA A 48 4.94 -1.13 2.35
CA ALA A 48 5.76 -1.87 3.32
C ALA A 48 5.17 -3.23 3.75
N ASN A 49 3.83 -3.36 3.74
CA ASN A 49 3.11 -4.61 4.02
C ASN A 49 2.21 -5.09 2.85
N GLY A 50 2.34 -4.47 1.67
CA GLY A 50 1.53 -4.78 0.49
C GLY A 50 0.04 -4.42 0.59
N PHE A 51 -0.50 -4.07 1.76
CA PHE A 51 -1.90 -3.73 1.96
C PHE A 51 -2.14 -2.22 1.81
N GLN A 52 -3.11 -1.85 0.97
CA GLN A 52 -3.52 -0.45 0.76
C GLN A 52 -5.03 -0.33 0.79
N GLN A 53 -5.51 0.81 1.28
CA GLN A 53 -6.94 1.13 1.40
C GLN A 53 -7.19 2.51 0.80
N ASN A 54 -8.11 2.57 -0.14
CA ASN A 54 -8.41 3.78 -0.90
C ASN A 54 -9.90 4.14 -0.76
N LEU A 55 -10.18 5.44 -0.60
CA LEU A 55 -11.50 6.03 -0.84
C LEU A 55 -11.42 6.84 -2.12
N LEU A 56 -12.21 6.45 -3.12
CA LEU A 56 -12.28 7.09 -4.41
C LEU A 56 -13.49 8.01 -4.44
N TYR A 57 -13.27 9.28 -4.79
CA TYR A 57 -14.34 10.24 -4.97
C TYR A 57 -15.02 10.04 -6.34
N SER A 58 -16.34 9.86 -6.35
CA SER A 58 -17.13 9.66 -7.57
C SER A 58 -17.98 10.86 -7.96
N GLY A 59 -17.92 11.96 -7.20
CA GLY A 59 -18.69 13.17 -7.45
C GLY A 59 -19.71 13.48 -6.34
N LYS A 60 -20.39 14.61 -6.52
CA LYS A 60 -21.51 15.08 -5.68
C LYS A 60 -22.74 15.30 -6.56
N VAL A 61 -23.91 14.84 -6.09
CA VAL A 61 -25.23 15.10 -6.69
C VAL A 61 -26.15 15.68 -5.63
N GLY A 62 -26.68 16.89 -5.86
CA GLY A 62 -27.41 17.61 -4.82
C GLY A 62 -26.50 17.82 -3.61
N ASN A 63 -26.92 17.42 -2.41
CA ASN A 63 -26.07 17.45 -1.21
C ASN A 63 -25.36 16.12 -0.93
N ARG A 64 -25.53 15.10 -1.78
CA ARG A 64 -24.97 13.76 -1.54
C ARG A 64 -23.63 13.60 -2.22
N ILE A 65 -22.62 13.21 -1.44
CA ILE A 65 -21.30 12.84 -1.92
C ILE A 65 -21.22 11.32 -2.08
N LYS A 66 -20.64 10.86 -3.19
CA LYS A 66 -20.42 9.43 -3.44
C LYS A 66 -18.95 9.07 -3.35
N LEU A 67 -18.63 8.07 -2.52
CA LEU A 67 -17.29 7.53 -2.34
C LEU A 67 -17.29 6.02 -2.59
N SER A 68 -16.26 5.50 -3.26
CA SER A 68 -16.04 4.06 -3.43
C SER A 68 -14.81 3.62 -2.65
N TYR A 69 -14.97 2.64 -1.77
CA TYR A 69 -13.87 2.05 -1.03
C TYR A 69 -13.22 0.90 -1.81
N ARG A 70 -11.89 0.78 -1.78
CA ARG A 70 -11.15 -0.34 -2.39
C ARG A 70 -9.95 -0.74 -1.53
N GLU A 71 -9.72 -2.06 -1.44
CA GLU A 71 -8.54 -2.65 -0.81
C GLU A 71 -7.63 -3.31 -1.85
N PHE A 72 -6.33 -3.15 -1.67
CA PHE A 72 -5.30 -3.79 -2.49
C PHE A 72 -4.36 -4.60 -1.61
N GLN A 73 -3.90 -5.73 -2.14
CA GLN A 73 -2.84 -6.54 -1.54
C GLN A 73 -1.79 -6.85 -2.61
N ASN A 74 -0.54 -6.47 -2.36
CA ASN A 74 0.58 -6.61 -3.31
C ASN A 74 0.25 -6.01 -4.69
N ASN A 75 -0.32 -4.80 -4.71
CA ASN A 75 -0.83 -4.11 -5.91
C ASN A 75 -1.97 -4.83 -6.66
N MET A 76 -2.48 -5.97 -6.19
CA MET A 76 -3.66 -6.61 -6.77
C MET A 76 -4.93 -6.12 -6.06
N ALA A 77 -5.91 -5.67 -6.83
CA ALA A 77 -7.21 -5.28 -6.31
C ALA A 77 -7.93 -6.51 -5.74
N ARG A 78 -8.36 -6.45 -4.48
CA ARG A 78 -9.16 -7.52 -3.88
C ARG A 78 -10.61 -7.32 -4.32
N GLN A 79 -11.06 -8.11 -5.32
CA GLN A 79 -12.39 -7.98 -5.95
C GLN A 79 -13.57 -8.00 -4.96
N ALA A 80 -13.43 -8.65 -3.80
CA ALA A 80 -14.52 -8.83 -2.83
C ALA A 80 -14.76 -7.64 -1.87
N PHE A 81 -14.03 -6.52 -1.98
CA PHE A 81 -14.11 -5.42 -0.99
C PHE A 81 -14.35 -4.02 -1.60
N SER A 82 -14.98 -3.93 -2.77
CA SER A 82 -15.46 -2.66 -3.30
C SER A 82 -16.85 -2.34 -2.77
N ASN A 83 -16.99 -1.25 -2.02
CA ASN A 83 -18.29 -0.76 -1.54
C ASN A 83 -18.45 0.71 -1.93
N ASP A 84 -19.59 1.04 -2.52
CA ASP A 84 -20.01 2.41 -2.75
C ASP A 84 -20.79 2.89 -1.52
N VAL A 85 -20.45 4.06 -1.02
CA VAL A 85 -21.13 4.72 0.09
C VAL A 85 -21.50 6.14 -0.30
N GLU A 86 -22.65 6.57 0.19
CA GLU A 86 -23.18 7.91 -0.01
C GLU A 86 -23.44 8.57 1.33
N TYR A 87 -23.11 9.86 1.42
CA TYR A 87 -23.35 10.68 2.61
C TYR A 87 -24.05 11.97 2.22
N ASP A 88 -24.98 12.44 3.05
CA ASP A 88 -25.62 13.73 2.88
C ASP A 88 -24.83 14.82 3.62
N LEU A 89 -24.24 15.76 2.86
CA LEU A 89 -23.45 16.85 3.41
C LEU A 89 -24.30 17.92 4.11
N SER A 90 -25.63 17.85 4.01
CA SER A 90 -26.52 18.72 4.78
C SER A 90 -26.71 18.26 6.23
N GLU A 91 -26.48 16.97 6.51
CA GLU A 91 -26.51 16.43 7.88
C GLU A 91 -25.16 16.64 8.58
N SER A 92 -24.06 16.42 7.86
CA SER A 92 -22.71 16.56 8.39
C SER A 92 -21.68 16.74 7.29
N HIS A 93 -20.72 17.63 7.52
CA HIS A 93 -19.53 17.75 6.67
C HIS A 93 -18.50 16.65 6.94
N GLN A 94 -18.69 15.82 7.97
CA GLN A 94 -17.79 14.71 8.27
C GLN A 94 -18.28 13.40 7.67
N VAL A 95 -17.44 12.80 6.82
CA VAL A 95 -17.70 11.50 6.19
C VAL A 95 -16.69 10.48 6.70
N GLY A 96 -17.19 9.33 7.16
CA GLY A 96 -16.36 8.31 7.79
C GLY A 96 -16.66 6.90 7.30
N TYR A 97 -15.62 6.20 6.86
CA TYR A 97 -15.72 4.82 6.39
C TYR A 97 -14.48 4.01 6.77
N LYS A 98 -14.69 2.78 7.29
CA LYS A 98 -13.62 1.83 7.65
C LYS A 98 -12.45 2.47 8.44
N GLY A 99 -12.77 3.33 9.41
CA GLY A 99 -11.81 3.99 10.30
C GLY A 99 -11.35 5.38 9.84
N ALA A 100 -11.29 5.62 8.53
CA ALA A 100 -11.02 6.96 8.00
C ALA A 100 -12.16 7.91 8.33
N LEU A 101 -11.79 9.15 8.67
CA LEU A 101 -12.72 10.25 8.93
C LEU A 101 -12.19 11.49 8.22
N LEU A 102 -13.00 12.04 7.33
CA LEU A 102 -12.67 13.20 6.51
C LEU A 102 -13.70 14.30 6.80
N GLU A 103 -13.23 15.54 6.86
CA GLU A 103 -14.09 16.72 6.86
C GLU A 103 -14.09 17.30 5.44
N ILE A 104 -15.25 17.38 4.82
CA ILE A 104 -15.44 17.89 3.47
C ILE A 104 -15.59 19.41 3.52
N ILE A 105 -14.61 20.10 2.94
CA ILE A 105 -14.57 21.56 2.86
C ILE A 105 -15.35 22.04 1.64
N ASN A 106 -15.15 21.38 0.49
CA ASN A 106 -15.88 21.66 -0.74
C ASN A 106 -15.98 20.39 -1.60
N ALA A 107 -17.08 20.21 -2.31
CA ALA A 107 -17.30 19.06 -3.19
C ALA A 107 -18.14 19.46 -4.41
N THR A 108 -17.68 19.10 -5.59
CA THR A 108 -18.35 19.31 -6.90
C THR A 108 -18.48 17.98 -7.62
N ASN A 109 -19.18 17.90 -8.75
CA ASN A 109 -19.21 16.66 -9.53
C ASN A 109 -17.82 16.20 -10.03
N GLN A 110 -16.78 17.07 -10.00
CA GLN A 110 -15.45 16.79 -10.55
C GLN A 110 -14.32 16.77 -9.52
N SER A 111 -14.50 17.43 -8.37
CA SER A 111 -13.42 17.63 -7.39
C SER A 111 -13.95 17.66 -5.97
N VAL A 112 -13.04 17.36 -5.03
CA VAL A 112 -13.30 17.46 -3.59
C VAL A 112 -12.10 18.04 -2.88
N THR A 113 -12.37 19.02 -2.02
CA THR A 113 -11.42 19.58 -1.05
C THR A 113 -11.80 19.06 0.32
N TYR A 114 -10.86 18.41 1.00
CA TYR A 114 -11.12 17.76 2.28
C TYR A 114 -9.93 17.89 3.23
N LYS A 115 -10.23 17.76 4.51
CA LYS A 115 -9.24 17.63 5.59
C LYS A 115 -9.31 16.22 6.15
N VAL A 116 -8.15 15.58 6.27
CA VAL A 116 -8.06 14.27 6.94
C VAL A 116 -8.08 14.50 8.45
N ILE A 117 -9.14 14.04 9.11
CA ILE A 117 -9.25 14.06 10.57
C ILE A 117 -8.64 12.78 11.16
N ARG A 118 -8.90 11.64 10.52
CA ARG A 118 -8.36 10.33 10.92
C ARG A 118 -8.09 9.45 9.70
N ASN A 119 -6.96 8.72 9.73
CA ASN A 119 -6.60 7.77 8.68
C ASN A 119 -7.18 6.36 8.96
N PHE A 120 -6.99 5.43 8.02
CA PHE A 120 -7.47 4.04 8.15
C PHE A 120 -6.77 3.23 9.25
N ASN A 121 -5.59 3.64 9.70
CA ASN A 121 -4.77 2.89 10.65
C ASN A 121 -5.21 3.04 12.11
N THR A 122 -6.30 3.75 12.38
CA THR A 122 -6.78 3.94 13.74
C THR A 122 -7.80 2.84 14.05
N PRO A 123 -7.52 1.91 14.99
CA PRO A 123 -8.49 0.91 15.42
C PRO A 123 -9.73 1.62 15.97
N LYS A 124 -10.92 1.03 15.77
CA LYS A 124 -12.10 1.38 16.56
C LYS A 124 -12.01 0.76 17.94
#